data_AF-A0A7R9XWW3-F1
#
_entry.id   AF-A0A7R9XWW3-F1
#
_cell.length_a   1.000
_cell.length_b   1.000
_cell.length_c   1.000
_cell.angle_alpha   90.00
_cell.angle_beta   90.00
_cell.angle_gamma   90.00
#
_symmetry.space_group_name_H-M   'P 1'
#
loop_
_entity.id
_entity.type
_entity.pdbx_description
1 polymer ?
#
loop_
_entity_poly.entity_id
_entity_poly.type
_entity_poly.pdbx_seq_one_letter_code
_entity_poly.pdbx_strand_id
1 'polypeptide(L)'
;LAATNLGDGDGDGEEDGEEDDDDQILTEDEIEVLPEDEADLESLVPRLASSAAPSALELAAEDAGTSSGGGGGGATTTSAIAAESCARARLLDRVASEVNRLRYYREKGKDLLFIRNLEPRIDAAEDTLASAVRDALSNATTTTRSKDALRHCLSAYCALGRVADAEEILRVERVAPAIKKVVDAQLAAASTSSGGTARARAQASSTSAYASLVDACARAALKACDLELEITRDVDGGDAELASEYDLLANCVLREVDGAVAAAKPAAYSPGAPDAFLANHLAAMAMIESLERQMPNVEALRRFRDSDAMSTFLKRWNLNAYYALRFQSIAGAVEEAASATGPLALAVRGNAGGFATAVAAAHWDGVERCWSEEVFLPLCADKFTKLTCDILNRYDAWLIQGLNGEKTEPPDAS
;
A
#
# COMPACT_ATOMS: atom_id res chain seq x y z
N LEU A 1 19.67 -2.57 6.94
CA LEU A 1 20.43 -2.77 8.20
C LEU A 1 19.53 -3.50 9.18
N ALA A 2 19.82 -4.78 9.41
CA ALA A 2 19.42 -5.66 10.53
C ALA A 2 19.16 -7.09 10.00
N ALA A 3 20.07 -8.02 10.29
CA ALA A 3 19.82 -9.46 10.31
C ALA A 3 20.95 -10.16 11.07
N THR A 4 20.70 -10.57 12.32
CA THR A 4 21.46 -11.61 13.03
C THR A 4 20.56 -12.24 14.10
N ASN A 5 20.18 -13.50 13.93
CA ASN A 5 20.14 -14.50 15.00
C ASN A 5 19.71 -15.86 14.43
N LEU A 6 20.67 -16.77 14.33
CA LEU A 6 20.46 -18.21 14.34
C LEU A 6 21.37 -18.75 15.44
N GLY A 7 20.76 -19.35 16.46
CA GLY A 7 21.44 -20.08 17.51
C GLY A 7 21.41 -21.56 17.18
N ASP A 8 22.60 -22.16 17.13
CA ASP A 8 22.81 -23.60 17.18
C ASP A 8 23.14 -23.98 18.62
N GLY A 9 22.53 -25.07 19.10
CA GLY A 9 22.79 -25.65 20.41
C GLY A 9 22.39 -27.12 20.40
N ASP A 10 23.34 -27.97 20.02
CA ASP A 10 23.33 -29.43 20.25
C ASP A 10 24.36 -29.75 21.34
N GLY A 11 24.07 -30.74 22.20
CA GLY A 11 25.07 -31.37 23.07
C GLY A 11 24.57 -31.88 24.42
N ASP A 12 24.01 -33.10 24.40
CA ASP A 12 24.30 -34.29 25.22
C ASP A 12 24.24 -34.29 26.77
N GLY A 13 23.62 -35.37 27.31
CA GLY A 13 23.73 -35.79 28.71
C GLY A 13 22.81 -36.94 29.13
N GLU A 14 23.22 -38.18 28.84
CA GLU A 14 22.89 -39.48 29.49
C GLU A 14 22.92 -39.39 31.04
N GLU A 15 22.43 -40.28 31.90
CA GLU A 15 21.68 -41.54 31.96
C GLU A 15 21.28 -41.65 33.45
N ASP A 16 20.21 -42.37 33.79
CA ASP A 16 20.21 -43.37 34.88
C ASP A 16 18.78 -43.83 35.13
N GLY A 17 18.58 -45.13 34.95
CA GLY A 17 17.33 -45.83 35.18
C GLY A 17 17.20 -46.34 36.62
N GLU A 18 15.96 -46.65 36.98
CA GLU A 18 15.63 -47.69 37.93
C GLU A 18 14.32 -48.34 37.44
N GLU A 19 14.43 -49.64 37.16
CA GLU A 19 13.35 -50.55 36.86
C GLU A 19 12.53 -50.80 38.14
N ASP A 20 11.21 -50.87 38.02
CA ASP A 20 10.42 -51.84 38.77
C ASP A 20 9.14 -52.13 37.98
N ASP A 21 8.96 -53.42 37.70
CA ASP A 21 7.86 -54.07 36.99
C ASP A 21 6.51 -53.85 37.71
N ASP A 22 5.47 -53.56 36.93
CA ASP A 22 4.12 -54.07 37.22
C ASP A 22 3.30 -54.14 35.93
N ASP A 23 2.98 -55.38 35.53
CA ASP A 23 2.06 -55.77 34.48
C ASP A 23 0.68 -55.12 34.66
N GLN A 24 0.16 -54.46 33.61
CA GLN A 24 -1.26 -54.49 33.29
C GLN A 24 -1.56 -53.97 31.87
N ILE A 25 -1.89 -54.92 30.99
CA ILE A 25 -2.63 -54.69 29.74
C ILE A 25 -4.05 -54.28 30.12
N LEU A 26 -4.48 -53.06 29.78
CA LEU A 26 -5.89 -52.71 29.69
C LEU A 26 -6.17 -51.86 28.45
N THR A 27 -7.12 -52.41 27.71
CA THR A 27 -7.81 -51.97 26.49
C THR A 27 -8.55 -50.64 26.64
N GLU A 28 -8.66 -49.92 25.51
CA GLU A 28 -9.80 -49.09 25.09
C GLU A 28 -10.70 -48.56 26.22
N ASP A 29 -10.39 -47.35 26.71
CA ASP A 29 -11.40 -46.55 27.40
C ASP A 29 -12.22 -45.78 26.37
N GLU A 30 -13.45 -46.26 26.25
CA GLU A 30 -14.65 -45.59 25.77
C GLU A 30 -14.67 -44.09 26.14
N ILE A 31 -14.55 -43.22 25.13
CA ILE A 31 -15.46 -42.07 25.08
C ILE A 31 -16.70 -42.58 24.35
N GLU A 32 -17.65 -43.03 25.15
CA GLU A 32 -19.02 -43.33 24.76
C GLU A 32 -19.62 -42.08 24.09
N VAL A 33 -19.49 -41.99 22.76
CA VAL A 33 -20.28 -41.07 21.96
C VAL A 33 -21.69 -41.65 21.97
N LEU A 34 -22.48 -41.19 22.93
CA LEU A 34 -23.93 -41.34 22.90
C LEU A 34 -24.41 -40.86 21.51
N PRO A 35 -25.19 -41.67 20.79
CA PRO A 35 -25.79 -41.21 19.54
C PRO A 35 -26.79 -40.11 19.91
N GLU A 36 -26.40 -38.84 19.76
CA GLU A 36 -27.35 -37.75 19.81
C GLU A 36 -28.38 -37.99 18.69
N ASP A 37 -29.60 -38.25 19.13
CA ASP A 37 -30.70 -38.77 18.34
C ASP A 37 -30.94 -37.92 17.08
N GLU A 38 -31.17 -38.60 15.95
CA GLU A 38 -31.69 -38.02 14.70
C GLU A 38 -32.96 -37.14 14.93
N ALA A 39 -33.62 -37.31 16.08
CA ALA A 39 -34.75 -36.53 16.55
C ALA A 39 -34.43 -35.05 16.88
N ASP A 40 -33.19 -34.72 17.28
CA ASP A 40 -32.80 -33.33 17.58
C ASP A 40 -32.65 -32.48 16.31
N LEU A 41 -32.31 -33.10 15.18
CA LEU A 41 -32.27 -32.45 13.86
C LEU A 41 -33.68 -32.20 13.30
N GLU A 42 -34.63 -33.11 13.53
CA GLU A 42 -36.04 -32.89 13.16
C GLU A 42 -36.69 -31.77 13.99
N SER A 43 -36.22 -31.52 15.22
CA SER A 43 -36.68 -30.39 16.05
C SER A 43 -36.32 -29.01 15.48
N LEU A 44 -35.33 -28.94 14.57
CA LEU A 44 -34.91 -27.71 13.90
C LEU A 44 -35.80 -27.38 12.68
N VAL A 45 -36.49 -28.36 12.11
CA VAL A 45 -37.34 -28.19 10.92
C VAL A 45 -38.56 -27.29 11.22
N PRO A 46 -39.30 -27.45 12.33
CA PRO A 46 -40.35 -26.52 12.73
C PRO A 46 -39.83 -25.12 13.07
N ARG A 47 -38.61 -25.00 13.61
CA ARG A 47 -38.02 -23.70 13.97
C ARG A 47 -37.66 -22.89 12.73
N LEU A 48 -37.10 -23.52 11.71
CA LEU A 48 -36.86 -22.92 10.38
C LEU A 48 -38.17 -22.58 9.63
N ALA A 49 -39.20 -23.42 9.76
CA ALA A 49 -40.51 -23.17 9.15
C ALA A 49 -41.31 -22.04 9.85
N SER A 50 -41.13 -21.84 11.16
CA SER A 50 -41.77 -20.77 11.93
C SER A 50 -41.16 -19.38 11.69
N SER A 51 -40.00 -19.31 11.02
CA SER A 51 -39.36 -18.05 10.58
C SER A 51 -40.07 -17.39 9.39
N ALA A 52 -41.24 -17.87 8.96
CA ALA A 52 -42.07 -17.32 7.90
C ALA A 52 -42.83 -16.02 8.31
N ALA A 53 -42.23 -15.19 9.15
CA ALA A 53 -42.39 -13.74 9.04
C ALA A 53 -41.65 -13.29 7.77
N PRO A 54 -41.92 -12.10 7.18
CA PRO A 54 -41.02 -11.56 6.16
C PRO A 54 -39.61 -11.66 6.73
N SER A 55 -38.72 -12.32 6.00
CA SER A 55 -37.39 -12.61 6.54
C SER A 55 -36.80 -11.29 7.04
N ALA A 56 -36.13 -11.25 8.19
CA ALA A 56 -35.54 -10.00 8.68
C ALA A 56 -34.66 -9.30 7.63
N LEU A 57 -34.17 -10.09 6.66
CA LEU A 57 -33.53 -9.69 5.43
C LEU A 57 -34.46 -8.98 4.41
N GLU A 58 -35.66 -9.50 4.12
CA GLU A 58 -36.68 -8.81 3.32
C GLU A 58 -37.10 -7.48 3.97
N LEU A 59 -37.34 -7.45 5.28
CA LEU A 59 -37.64 -6.20 5.99
C LEU A 59 -36.48 -5.19 5.92
N ALA A 60 -35.23 -5.66 5.91
CA ALA A 60 -34.06 -4.80 5.74
C ALA A 60 -33.84 -4.36 4.27
N ALA A 61 -34.36 -5.11 3.30
CA ALA A 61 -34.19 -4.87 1.86
C ALA A 61 -35.32 -4.02 1.24
N GLU A 62 -36.58 -4.17 1.68
CA GLU A 62 -37.74 -3.44 1.14
C GLU A 62 -37.70 -1.93 1.43
N ASP A 63 -37.04 -1.51 2.52
CA ASP A 63 -36.94 -0.10 2.91
C ASP A 63 -35.96 0.73 2.05
N ALA A 64 -35.22 0.10 1.12
CA ALA A 64 -34.37 0.81 0.17
C ALA A 64 -35.17 1.53 -0.94
N GLY A 65 -36.45 1.20 -1.14
CA GLY A 65 -37.24 1.66 -2.28
C GLY A 65 -38.17 2.86 -2.08
N THR A 66 -38.40 3.31 -0.83
CA THR A 66 -39.50 4.25 -0.54
C THR A 66 -39.02 5.62 -0.04
N SER A 67 -38.40 6.43 -0.92
CA SER A 67 -38.27 7.87 -0.68
C SER A 67 -39.09 8.66 -1.70
N SER A 68 -40.38 8.81 -1.42
CA SER A 68 -41.30 9.66 -2.19
C SER A 68 -41.86 10.78 -1.30
N GLY A 69 -41.34 11.99 -1.48
CA GLY A 69 -42.08 13.26 -1.41
C GLY A 69 -42.58 13.75 -0.06
N GLY A 70 -41.91 14.76 0.51
CA GLY A 70 -42.46 15.58 1.59
C GLY A 70 -41.49 16.65 2.09
N GLY A 71 -41.53 17.83 1.47
CA GLY A 71 -40.69 18.98 1.84
C GLY A 71 -41.10 19.63 3.16
N GLY A 72 -40.09 20.01 3.96
CA GLY A 72 -40.20 20.99 5.04
C GLY A 72 -39.82 20.49 6.44
N GLY A 73 -38.52 20.59 6.80
CA GLY A 73 -38.07 20.35 8.19
C GLY A 73 -36.60 19.94 8.35
N GLY A 74 -35.66 20.69 7.75
CA GLY A 74 -34.28 20.24 7.45
C GLY A 74 -33.29 19.93 8.59
N ALA A 75 -33.71 19.85 9.86
CA ALA A 75 -32.81 19.45 10.97
C ALA A 75 -33.34 18.20 11.71
N THR A 76 -34.66 18.12 11.93
CA THR A 76 -35.30 16.96 12.58
C THR A 76 -35.36 15.75 11.65
N THR A 77 -35.48 15.96 10.34
CA THR A 77 -35.53 14.87 9.34
C THR A 77 -34.18 14.18 9.14
N THR A 78 -33.06 14.91 9.10
CA THR A 78 -31.72 14.34 8.91
C THR A 78 -31.31 13.45 10.10
N SER A 79 -31.64 13.86 11.32
CA SER A 79 -31.38 13.04 12.52
C SER A 79 -32.21 11.75 12.55
N ALA A 80 -33.46 11.79 12.06
CA ALA A 80 -34.32 10.60 11.98
C ALA A 80 -33.80 9.61 10.93
N ILE A 81 -33.46 10.11 9.73
CA ILE A 81 -32.84 9.31 8.66
C ILE A 81 -31.52 8.69 9.13
N ALA A 82 -30.71 9.42 9.91
CA ALA A 82 -29.47 8.88 10.46
C ALA A 82 -29.68 7.76 11.48
N ALA A 83 -30.69 7.91 12.34
CA ALA A 83 -31.05 6.89 13.33
C ALA A 83 -31.60 5.63 12.65
N GLU A 84 -32.43 5.79 11.63
CA GLU A 84 -32.99 4.71 10.82
C GLU A 84 -31.90 3.95 10.04
N SER A 85 -31.02 4.65 9.34
CA SER A 85 -29.84 4.06 8.68
C SER A 85 -28.95 3.29 9.67
N CYS A 86 -28.76 3.81 10.88
CA CYS A 86 -27.99 3.13 11.93
C CYS A 86 -28.70 1.87 12.45
N ALA A 87 -30.02 1.93 12.68
CA ALA A 87 -30.80 0.77 13.07
C ALA A 87 -30.76 -0.33 12.00
N ARG A 88 -30.83 0.06 10.72
CA ARG A 88 -30.68 -0.85 9.58
C ARG A 88 -29.28 -1.47 9.53
N ALA A 89 -28.23 -0.67 9.65
CA ALA A 89 -26.84 -1.16 9.68
C ALA A 89 -26.62 -2.17 10.82
N ARG A 90 -27.16 -1.90 12.02
CA ARG A 90 -27.12 -2.82 13.17
C ARG A 90 -27.83 -4.14 12.90
N LEU A 91 -28.97 -4.11 12.22
CA LEU A 91 -29.70 -5.31 11.84
C LEU A 91 -28.88 -6.13 10.84
N LEU A 92 -28.33 -5.48 9.81
CA LEU A 92 -27.52 -6.13 8.78
C LEU A 92 -26.24 -6.77 9.34
N ASP A 93 -25.57 -6.12 10.29
CA ASP A 93 -24.41 -6.65 11.01
C ASP A 93 -24.74 -7.95 11.77
N ARG A 94 -25.88 -7.97 12.49
CA ARG A 94 -26.35 -9.20 13.16
C ARG A 94 -26.73 -10.29 12.17
N VAL A 95 -27.37 -9.94 11.06
CA VAL A 95 -27.73 -10.93 10.03
C VAL A 95 -26.47 -11.47 9.35
N ALA A 96 -25.44 -10.64 9.16
CA ALA A 96 -24.15 -11.05 8.61
C ALA A 96 -23.40 -12.04 9.50
N SER A 97 -23.40 -11.85 10.82
CA SER A 97 -22.79 -12.82 11.74
C SER A 97 -23.54 -14.16 11.76
N GLU A 98 -24.88 -14.16 11.69
CA GLU A 98 -25.66 -15.39 11.56
C GLU A 98 -25.44 -16.09 10.21
N VAL A 99 -25.33 -15.34 9.11
CA VAL A 99 -24.99 -15.90 7.79
C VAL A 99 -23.59 -16.50 7.79
N ASN A 100 -22.61 -15.87 8.45
CA ASN A 100 -21.28 -16.45 8.63
C ASN A 100 -21.34 -17.79 9.40
N ARG A 101 -22.18 -17.86 10.44
CA ARG A 101 -22.44 -19.09 11.18
C ARG A 101 -23.12 -20.17 10.32
N LEU A 102 -24.09 -19.79 9.48
CA LEU A 102 -24.72 -20.69 8.52
C LEU A 102 -23.70 -21.23 7.51
N ARG A 103 -22.78 -20.38 7.03
CA ARG A 103 -21.68 -20.76 6.14
C ARG A 103 -20.78 -21.82 6.77
N TYR A 104 -20.49 -21.68 8.06
CA TYR A 104 -19.73 -22.67 8.82
C TYR A 104 -20.47 -24.02 8.95
N TYR A 105 -21.77 -23.99 9.24
CA TYR A 105 -22.58 -25.23 9.29
C TYR A 105 -22.72 -25.89 7.93
N ARG A 106 -22.84 -25.11 6.84
CA ARG A 106 -22.79 -25.61 5.47
C ARG A 106 -21.49 -26.37 5.23
N GLU A 107 -20.35 -25.80 5.62
CA GLU A 107 -19.03 -26.42 5.45
C GLU A 107 -18.90 -27.74 6.20
N LYS A 108 -19.42 -27.82 7.43
CA LYS A 108 -19.41 -29.05 8.23
C LYS A 108 -20.40 -30.11 7.77
N GLY A 109 -21.49 -29.70 7.14
CA GLY A 109 -22.61 -30.57 6.76
C GLY A 109 -22.66 -30.93 5.28
N LYS A 110 -21.58 -30.73 4.52
CA LYS A 110 -21.51 -30.95 3.07
C LYS A 110 -21.96 -32.34 2.62
N ASP A 111 -21.77 -33.34 3.47
CA ASP A 111 -22.10 -34.74 3.16
C ASP A 111 -23.60 -35.06 3.30
N LEU A 112 -24.39 -34.15 3.88
CA LEU A 112 -25.84 -34.33 4.07
C LEU A 112 -26.62 -33.81 2.85
N LEU A 113 -27.41 -34.69 2.22
CA LEU A 113 -28.23 -34.35 1.04
C LEU A 113 -29.22 -33.20 1.28
N PHE A 114 -29.71 -33.06 2.52
CA PHE A 114 -30.60 -31.95 2.89
C PHE A 114 -29.89 -30.59 2.82
N ILE A 115 -28.63 -30.51 3.26
CA ILE A 115 -27.85 -29.26 3.22
C ILE A 115 -27.52 -28.88 1.78
N ARG A 116 -27.19 -29.86 0.93
CA ARG A 116 -27.00 -29.64 -0.51
C ARG A 116 -28.25 -29.09 -1.20
N ASN A 117 -29.44 -29.49 -0.75
CA ASN A 117 -30.70 -28.95 -1.28
C ASN A 117 -31.00 -27.53 -0.78
N LEU A 118 -30.45 -27.13 0.37
CA LEU A 118 -30.60 -25.78 0.93
C LEU A 118 -29.55 -24.78 0.40
N GLU A 119 -28.44 -25.27 -0.13
CA GLU A 119 -27.32 -24.46 -0.64
C GLU A 119 -27.76 -23.33 -1.59
N PRO A 120 -28.62 -23.56 -2.61
CA PRO A 120 -29.06 -22.48 -3.51
C PRO A 120 -29.85 -21.37 -2.79
N ARG A 121 -30.56 -21.71 -1.70
CA ARG A 121 -31.31 -20.73 -0.90
C ARG A 121 -30.40 -19.94 0.01
N ILE A 122 -29.36 -20.57 0.55
CA ILE A 122 -28.34 -19.92 1.36
C ILE A 122 -27.55 -18.94 0.49
N ASP A 123 -27.13 -19.35 -0.70
CA ASP A 123 -26.41 -18.49 -1.65
C ASP A 123 -27.27 -17.27 -2.06
N ALA A 124 -28.56 -17.48 -2.36
CA ALA A 124 -29.47 -16.38 -2.67
C ALA A 124 -29.64 -15.39 -1.50
N ALA A 125 -29.64 -15.88 -0.26
CA ALA A 125 -29.69 -15.04 0.94
C ALA A 125 -28.37 -14.30 1.18
N GLU A 126 -27.21 -14.95 0.96
CA GLU A 126 -25.87 -14.32 0.98
C GLU A 126 -25.80 -13.16 -0.02
N ASP A 127 -26.27 -13.37 -1.26
CA ASP A 127 -26.27 -12.35 -2.31
C ASP A 127 -27.18 -11.16 -1.97
N THR A 128 -28.38 -11.45 -1.45
CA THR A 128 -29.34 -10.40 -1.04
C THR A 128 -28.78 -9.57 0.11
N LEU A 129 -28.20 -10.23 1.11
CA LEU A 129 -27.56 -9.57 2.24
C LEU A 129 -26.37 -8.71 1.78
N ALA A 130 -25.51 -9.24 0.91
CA ALA A 130 -24.39 -8.48 0.40
C ALA A 130 -24.81 -7.25 -0.40
N SER A 131 -25.92 -7.32 -1.14
CA SER A 131 -26.50 -6.13 -1.78
C SER A 131 -27.02 -5.12 -0.77
N ALA A 132 -27.77 -5.58 0.24
CA ALA A 132 -28.33 -4.70 1.27
C ALA A 132 -27.24 -4.00 2.12
N VAL A 133 -26.16 -4.72 2.45
CA VAL A 133 -24.99 -4.19 3.16
C VAL A 133 -24.24 -3.18 2.29
N ARG A 134 -24.09 -3.45 0.98
CA ARG A 134 -23.53 -2.49 0.03
C ARG A 134 -24.32 -1.19 0.01
N ASP A 135 -25.63 -1.27 -0.18
CA ASP A 135 -26.48 -0.08 -0.22
C ASP A 135 -26.48 0.68 1.12
N ALA A 136 -26.41 -0.06 2.24
CA ALA A 136 -26.29 0.53 3.57
C ALA A 136 -24.94 1.26 3.75
N LEU A 137 -23.83 0.67 3.29
CA LEU A 137 -22.51 1.31 3.32
C LEU A 137 -22.52 2.57 2.44
N SER A 138 -23.00 2.47 1.20
CA SER A 138 -23.08 3.62 0.28
C SER A 138 -23.94 4.76 0.83
N ASN A 139 -25.04 4.45 1.51
CA ASN A 139 -25.87 5.47 2.17
C ASN A 139 -25.17 6.07 3.41
N ALA A 140 -24.47 5.25 4.19
CA ALA A 140 -23.73 5.69 5.37
C ALA A 140 -22.53 6.59 5.00
N THR A 141 -21.86 6.32 3.87
CA THR A 141 -20.70 7.08 3.38
C THR A 141 -21.11 8.39 2.70
N THR A 142 -22.20 8.40 1.93
CA THR A 142 -22.59 9.56 1.10
C THR A 142 -23.57 10.51 1.80
N THR A 143 -24.55 9.98 2.53
CA THR A 143 -25.72 10.75 2.98
C THR A 143 -25.68 11.01 4.48
N THR A 144 -25.52 9.96 5.27
CA THR A 144 -25.71 10.04 6.73
C THR A 144 -24.45 10.46 7.49
N ARG A 145 -23.29 9.95 7.06
CA ARG A 145 -21.98 10.14 7.74
C ARG A 145 -22.02 9.84 9.25
N SER A 146 -22.78 8.82 9.65
CA SER A 146 -22.84 8.35 11.03
C SER A 146 -21.72 7.35 11.31
N LYS A 147 -20.91 7.63 12.34
CA LYS A 147 -19.81 6.76 12.80
C LYS A 147 -20.33 5.36 13.17
N ASP A 148 -21.44 5.30 13.91
CA ASP A 148 -22.04 4.03 14.35
C ASP A 148 -22.52 3.18 13.16
N ALA A 149 -23.18 3.80 12.19
CA ALA A 149 -23.66 3.09 11.00
C ALA A 149 -22.49 2.53 10.18
N LEU A 150 -21.42 3.31 10.00
CA LEU A 150 -20.21 2.85 9.31
C LEU A 150 -19.54 1.69 10.04
N ARG A 151 -19.42 1.76 11.38
CA ARG A 151 -18.85 0.68 12.20
C ARG A 151 -19.60 -0.64 11.98
N HIS A 152 -20.93 -0.60 12.04
CA HIS A 152 -21.75 -1.79 11.80
C HIS A 152 -21.67 -2.30 10.35
N CYS A 153 -21.64 -1.41 9.35
CA CYS A 153 -21.46 -1.84 7.97
C CYS A 153 -20.09 -2.49 7.74
N LEU A 154 -19.01 -1.92 8.27
CA LEU A 154 -17.66 -2.51 8.16
C LEU A 154 -17.56 -3.85 8.89
N SER A 155 -18.15 -3.94 10.10
CA SER A 155 -18.26 -5.22 10.84
C SER A 155 -19.02 -6.28 10.03
N ALA A 156 -20.13 -5.90 9.41
CA ALA A 156 -20.89 -6.79 8.53
C ALA A 156 -20.04 -7.31 7.35
N TYR A 157 -19.18 -6.46 6.78
CA TYR A 157 -18.26 -6.85 5.71
C TYR A 157 -17.15 -7.78 6.17
N CYS A 158 -16.60 -7.59 7.37
CA CYS A 158 -15.69 -8.54 8.01
C CYS A 158 -16.37 -9.90 8.23
N ALA A 159 -17.57 -9.91 8.82
CA ALA A 159 -18.33 -11.13 9.06
C ALA A 159 -18.64 -11.91 7.76
N LEU A 160 -18.85 -11.22 6.64
CA LEU A 160 -19.06 -11.83 5.32
C LEU A 160 -17.76 -12.24 4.61
N GLY A 161 -16.59 -11.86 5.14
CA GLY A 161 -15.29 -12.05 4.50
C GLY A 161 -15.13 -11.26 3.20
N ARG A 162 -15.83 -10.12 3.07
CA ARG A 162 -15.89 -9.28 1.85
C ARG A 162 -15.23 -7.92 2.07
N VAL A 163 -14.14 -7.90 2.83
CA VAL A 163 -13.38 -6.69 3.18
C VAL A 163 -12.96 -5.89 1.94
N ALA A 164 -12.42 -6.56 0.91
CA ALA A 164 -11.97 -5.91 -0.32
C ALA A 164 -13.09 -5.16 -1.07
N ASP A 165 -14.34 -5.65 -1.01
CA ASP A 165 -15.48 -4.97 -1.64
C ASP A 165 -15.82 -3.68 -0.90
N ALA A 166 -15.74 -3.68 0.43
CA ALA A 166 -15.96 -2.49 1.24
C ALA A 166 -14.89 -1.42 0.97
N GLU A 167 -13.62 -1.82 0.88
CA GLU A 167 -12.52 -0.92 0.55
C GLU A 167 -12.69 -0.32 -0.84
N GLU A 168 -13.14 -1.12 -1.81
CA GLU A 168 -13.43 -0.64 -3.16
C GLU A 168 -14.58 0.38 -3.19
N ILE A 169 -15.66 0.14 -2.44
CA ILE A 169 -16.77 1.10 -2.31
C ILE A 169 -16.28 2.42 -1.71
N LEU A 170 -15.51 2.36 -0.61
CA LEU A 170 -14.92 3.55 0.01
C LEU A 170 -14.00 4.30 -0.95
N ARG A 171 -13.18 3.57 -1.71
CA ARG A 171 -12.30 4.15 -2.72
C ARG A 171 -13.08 4.90 -3.79
N VAL A 172 -14.10 4.27 -4.38
CA VAL A 172 -14.86 4.81 -5.52
C VAL A 172 -15.81 5.94 -5.09
N GLU A 173 -16.50 5.81 -3.96
CA GLU A 173 -17.51 6.77 -3.54
C GLU A 173 -16.97 7.94 -2.73
N ARG A 174 -15.81 7.78 -2.07
CA ARG A 174 -15.26 8.81 -1.16
C ARG A 174 -13.93 9.35 -1.64
N VAL A 175 -12.95 8.48 -1.82
CA VAL A 175 -11.58 8.90 -2.13
C VAL A 175 -11.46 9.46 -3.55
N ALA A 176 -11.98 8.73 -4.54
CA ALA A 176 -11.94 9.11 -5.95
C ALA A 176 -12.56 10.50 -6.23
N PRO A 177 -13.78 10.85 -5.75
CA PRO A 177 -14.34 12.17 -5.99
C PRO A 177 -13.59 13.29 -5.25
N ALA A 178 -13.00 13.01 -4.08
CA ALA A 178 -12.19 13.99 -3.36
C ALA A 178 -10.89 14.31 -4.13
N ILE A 179 -10.20 13.29 -4.61
CA ILE A 179 -8.97 13.44 -5.40
C ILE A 179 -9.26 14.09 -6.75
N LYS A 180 -10.33 13.67 -7.44
CA LYS A 180 -10.75 14.27 -8.71
C LYS A 180 -10.93 15.78 -8.61
N LYS A 181 -11.58 16.27 -7.54
CA LYS A 181 -11.74 17.71 -7.29
C LYS A 181 -10.39 18.43 -7.16
N VAL A 182 -9.40 17.83 -6.51
CA VAL A 182 -8.05 18.40 -6.37
C VAL A 182 -7.33 18.44 -7.72
N VAL A 183 -7.38 17.33 -8.47
CA VAL A 183 -6.76 17.24 -9.80
C VAL A 183 -7.37 18.25 -10.76
N ASP A 184 -8.70 18.34 -10.83
CA ASP A 184 -9.42 19.29 -11.68
C ASP A 184 -9.09 20.75 -11.30
N ALA A 185 -9.01 21.05 -10.01
CA ALA A 185 -8.63 22.39 -9.53
C ALA A 185 -7.19 22.76 -9.94
N GLN A 186 -6.26 21.80 -9.84
CA GLN A 186 -4.86 22.02 -10.22
C GLN A 186 -4.70 22.18 -11.74
N LEU A 187 -5.47 21.42 -12.54
CA LEU A 187 -5.47 21.54 -14.00
C LEU A 187 -6.05 22.89 -14.45
N ALA A 188 -7.10 23.37 -13.78
CA ALA A 188 -7.67 24.70 -14.01
C ALA A 188 -6.68 25.83 -13.66
N ALA A 189 -5.96 25.69 -12.55
CA ALA A 189 -4.94 26.65 -12.13
C ALA A 189 -3.73 26.69 -13.08
N ALA A 190 -3.31 25.53 -13.61
CA ALA A 190 -2.24 25.47 -14.59
C ALA A 190 -2.59 26.23 -15.89
N SER A 191 -3.84 26.12 -16.35
CA SER A 191 -4.33 26.74 -17.58
C SER A 191 -4.36 28.27 -17.56
N THR A 192 -4.43 28.89 -16.38
CA THR A 192 -4.48 30.36 -16.21
C THR A 192 -3.09 31.01 -16.12
N SER A 193 -2.03 30.22 -15.96
CA SER A 193 -0.67 30.71 -15.65
C SER A 193 0.29 30.83 -16.85
N SER A 194 -0.19 30.66 -18.09
CA SER A 194 0.60 30.49 -19.33
C SER A 194 1.36 31.73 -19.84
N GLY A 195 1.49 32.81 -19.07
CA GLY A 195 2.01 34.11 -19.51
C GLY A 195 3.51 34.40 -19.29
N GLY A 196 4.36 33.45 -18.89
CA GLY A 196 5.76 33.75 -18.49
C GLY A 196 6.81 32.75 -19.00
N THR A 197 8.00 33.27 -19.37
CA THR A 197 9.13 32.58 -20.04
C THR A 197 9.30 31.09 -19.71
N ALA A 198 9.24 30.28 -20.77
CA ALA A 198 8.59 28.97 -20.75
C ALA A 198 9.44 27.75 -20.36
N ARG A 199 10.75 27.87 -20.13
CA ARG A 199 11.63 26.68 -20.04
C ARG A 199 12.22 26.45 -18.64
N ALA A 200 12.84 27.47 -18.03
CA ALA A 200 13.37 27.35 -16.66
C ALA A 200 12.26 27.39 -15.60
N ARG A 201 11.23 28.24 -15.79
CA ARG A 201 10.05 28.28 -14.92
C ARG A 201 9.23 26.99 -15.04
N ALA A 202 9.12 26.40 -16.23
CA ALA A 202 8.36 25.16 -16.42
C ALA A 202 9.01 23.95 -15.73
N GLN A 203 10.34 23.87 -15.67
CA GLN A 203 11.02 22.74 -15.02
C GLN A 203 10.94 22.83 -13.48
N ALA A 204 11.21 24.00 -12.90
CA ALA A 204 11.02 24.23 -11.46
C ALA A 204 9.54 24.21 -11.03
N SER A 205 8.64 24.74 -11.88
CA SER A 205 7.18 24.67 -11.68
C SER A 205 6.68 23.24 -11.81
N SER A 206 7.20 22.43 -12.74
CA SER A 206 6.78 21.03 -12.90
C SER A 206 7.14 20.20 -11.66
N THR A 207 8.36 20.31 -11.16
CA THR A 207 8.79 19.60 -9.94
C THR A 207 7.97 20.04 -8.72
N SER A 208 7.82 21.35 -8.51
CA SER A 208 6.99 21.89 -7.43
C SER A 208 5.52 21.50 -7.59
N ALA A 209 5.00 21.42 -8.82
CA ALA A 209 3.61 21.10 -9.09
C ALA A 209 3.28 19.63 -8.87
N TYR A 210 4.23 18.71 -9.13
CA TYR A 210 4.04 17.29 -8.77
C TYR A 210 3.98 17.13 -7.25
N ALA A 211 4.95 17.68 -6.54
CA ALA A 211 5.00 17.62 -5.09
C ALA A 211 3.74 18.21 -4.44
N SER A 212 3.30 19.39 -4.90
CA SER A 212 2.07 20.01 -4.39
C SER A 212 0.82 19.21 -4.72
N LEU A 213 0.76 18.59 -5.91
CA LEU A 213 -0.39 17.79 -6.33
C LEU A 213 -0.50 16.51 -5.48
N VAL A 214 0.60 15.77 -5.34
CA VAL A 214 0.62 14.53 -4.54
C VAL A 214 0.25 14.81 -3.08
N ASP A 215 0.84 15.85 -2.49
CA ASP A 215 0.55 16.26 -1.11
C ASP A 215 -0.91 16.73 -0.94
N ALA A 216 -1.46 17.50 -1.88
CA ALA A 216 -2.86 17.90 -1.87
C ALA A 216 -3.82 16.72 -2.04
N CYS A 217 -3.51 15.77 -2.95
CA CYS A 217 -4.30 14.56 -3.15
C CYS A 217 -4.28 13.67 -1.90
N ALA A 218 -3.12 13.44 -1.30
CA ALA A 218 -2.99 12.67 -0.08
C ALA A 218 -3.79 13.29 1.08
N ARG A 219 -3.67 14.61 1.31
CA ARG A 219 -4.47 15.30 2.33
C ARG A 219 -5.97 15.22 2.07
N ALA A 220 -6.40 15.38 0.82
CA ALA A 220 -7.82 15.31 0.47
C ALA A 220 -8.38 13.89 0.66
N ALA A 221 -7.60 12.87 0.30
CA ALA A 221 -7.96 11.47 0.50
C ALA A 221 -8.11 11.11 1.99
N LEU A 222 -7.13 11.49 2.80
CA LEU A 222 -7.16 11.27 4.25
C LEU A 222 -8.33 11.96 4.92
N LYS A 223 -8.64 13.20 4.50
CA LYS A 223 -9.82 13.94 4.98
C LYS A 223 -11.14 13.30 4.53
N ALA A 224 -11.17 12.67 3.36
CA ALA A 224 -12.39 12.04 2.86
C ALA A 224 -12.76 10.77 3.64
N CYS A 225 -11.76 10.09 4.20
CA CYS A 225 -11.87 8.83 4.95
C CYS A 225 -11.56 8.98 6.45
N ASP A 226 -11.72 10.18 7.01
CA ASP A 226 -11.37 10.49 8.40
C ASP A 226 -12.10 9.59 9.42
N LEU A 227 -13.42 9.42 9.28
CA LEU A 227 -14.21 8.58 10.19
C LEU A 227 -13.91 7.08 10.02
N GLU A 228 -13.72 6.60 8.79
CA GLU A 228 -13.39 5.20 8.52
C GLU A 228 -12.01 4.84 9.08
N LEU A 229 -11.05 5.77 8.93
CA LEU A 229 -9.74 5.64 9.55
C LEU A 229 -9.83 5.70 11.08
N GLU A 230 -10.72 6.51 11.65
CA GLU A 230 -10.94 6.53 13.09
C GLU A 230 -11.51 5.20 13.62
N ILE A 231 -12.45 4.59 12.88
CA ILE A 231 -13.05 3.29 13.23
C ILE A 231 -12.02 2.16 13.11
N THR A 232 -11.30 2.09 12.00
CA THR A 232 -10.34 1.01 11.70
C THR A 232 -9.00 1.16 12.44
N ARG A 233 -8.78 2.26 13.17
CA ARG A 233 -7.56 2.47 13.98
C ARG A 233 -7.78 2.28 15.48
N ASP A 234 -9.01 2.07 15.92
CA ASP A 234 -9.34 1.91 17.33
C ASP A 234 -8.90 0.53 17.84
N VAL A 235 -7.60 0.38 18.14
CA VAL A 235 -6.99 -0.87 18.62
C VAL A 235 -7.36 -1.17 20.08
N ASP A 236 -7.63 -0.13 20.88
CA ASP A 236 -7.98 -0.26 22.31
C ASP A 236 -9.48 -0.45 22.55
N GLY A 237 -10.32 -0.24 21.52
CA GLY A 237 -11.75 -0.48 21.55
C GLY A 237 -12.14 -1.93 21.22
N GLY A 238 -13.43 -2.24 21.30
CA GLY A 238 -13.99 -3.56 20.94
C GLY A 238 -13.91 -3.94 19.44
N ASP A 239 -13.13 -3.22 18.64
CA ASP A 239 -13.05 -3.28 17.18
C ASP A 239 -11.65 -3.72 16.67
N ALA A 240 -10.83 -4.34 17.53
CA ALA A 240 -9.50 -4.79 17.16
C ALA A 240 -9.48 -5.70 15.91
N GLU A 241 -10.57 -6.45 15.65
CA GLU A 241 -10.76 -7.27 14.46
C GLU A 241 -10.79 -6.41 13.18
N LEU A 242 -11.53 -5.29 13.18
CA LEU A 242 -11.58 -4.36 12.05
C LEU A 242 -10.20 -3.74 11.76
N ALA A 243 -9.43 -3.42 12.80
CA ALA A 243 -8.09 -2.87 12.64
C ALA A 243 -7.09 -3.88 12.04
N SER A 244 -7.37 -5.18 12.17
CA SER A 244 -6.53 -6.24 11.64
C SER A 244 -6.84 -6.56 10.17
N GLU A 245 -8.11 -6.47 9.78
CA GLU A 245 -8.58 -6.88 8.46
C GLU A 245 -8.51 -5.79 7.39
N TYR A 246 -8.67 -4.53 7.76
CA TYR A 246 -8.71 -3.42 6.80
C TYR A 246 -7.34 -2.76 6.57
N ASP A 247 -7.00 -2.48 5.30
CA ASP A 247 -5.87 -1.65 4.88
C ASP A 247 -6.34 -0.49 3.99
N LEU A 248 -7.13 0.40 4.59
CA LEU A 248 -7.70 1.57 3.91
C LEU A 248 -6.63 2.51 3.32
N LEU A 249 -5.46 2.60 3.96
CA LEU A 249 -4.38 3.47 3.49
C LEU A 249 -3.72 2.93 2.22
N ALA A 250 -3.48 1.62 2.11
CA ALA A 250 -2.97 1.05 0.87
C ALA A 250 -4.05 1.01 -0.22
N ASN A 251 -5.20 0.38 0.10
CA ASN A 251 -6.15 -0.04 -0.92
C ASN A 251 -7.08 1.08 -1.37
N CYS A 252 -7.43 2.03 -0.49
CA CYS A 252 -8.26 3.18 -0.85
C CYS A 252 -7.41 4.40 -1.17
N VAL A 253 -6.53 4.83 -0.25
CA VAL A 253 -5.80 6.10 -0.37
C VAL A 253 -4.67 6.01 -1.38
N LEU A 254 -3.67 5.15 -1.15
CA LEU A 254 -2.48 5.07 -2.00
C LEU A 254 -2.86 4.69 -3.44
N ARG A 255 -3.70 3.67 -3.60
CA ARG A 255 -4.15 3.20 -4.92
C ARG A 255 -4.81 4.31 -5.75
N GLU A 256 -5.68 5.10 -5.14
CA GLU A 256 -6.40 6.17 -5.84
C GLU A 256 -5.50 7.39 -6.10
N VAL A 257 -4.66 7.78 -5.13
CA VAL A 257 -3.69 8.88 -5.30
C VAL A 257 -2.71 8.55 -6.43
N ASP A 258 -2.13 7.36 -6.41
CA ASP A 258 -1.19 6.90 -7.45
C ASP A 258 -1.86 6.89 -8.84
N GLY A 259 -3.05 6.30 -8.94
CA GLY A 259 -3.81 6.24 -10.19
C GLY A 259 -4.13 7.63 -10.75
N ALA A 260 -4.68 8.52 -9.93
CA ALA A 260 -5.10 9.85 -10.36
C ALA A 260 -3.91 10.76 -10.70
N VAL A 261 -2.84 10.75 -9.90
CA VAL A 261 -1.64 11.55 -10.15
C VAL A 261 -0.94 11.06 -11.42
N ALA A 262 -0.87 9.74 -11.63
CA ALA A 262 -0.26 9.20 -12.83
C ALA A 262 -1.06 9.51 -14.10
N ALA A 263 -2.39 9.50 -14.03
CA ALA A 263 -3.23 9.94 -15.14
C ALA A 263 -3.08 11.44 -15.42
N ALA A 264 -3.02 12.27 -14.38
CA ALA A 264 -2.90 13.72 -14.51
C ALA A 264 -1.52 14.15 -15.04
N LYS A 265 -0.45 13.44 -14.66
CA LYS A 265 0.92 13.85 -14.99
C LYS A 265 1.83 12.66 -15.36
N PRO A 266 1.58 11.99 -16.48
CA PRO A 266 2.40 10.84 -16.91
C PRO A 266 3.86 11.21 -17.17
N ALA A 267 4.13 12.45 -17.61
CA ALA A 267 5.49 12.94 -17.85
C ALA A 267 6.37 13.02 -16.58
N ALA A 268 5.78 13.03 -15.38
CA ALA A 268 6.52 13.11 -14.11
C ALA A 268 7.39 11.87 -13.85
N TYR A 269 7.02 10.72 -14.40
CA TYR A 269 7.69 9.43 -14.25
C TYR A 269 8.74 9.17 -15.35
N SER A 270 8.88 10.09 -16.31
CA SER A 270 9.84 9.93 -17.40
C SER A 270 11.26 10.21 -16.89
N PRO A 271 12.22 9.27 -17.08
CA PRO A 271 13.60 9.49 -16.68
C PRO A 271 14.33 10.51 -17.57
N GLY A 272 13.74 10.93 -18.71
CA GLY A 272 14.37 11.83 -19.69
C GLY A 272 14.76 13.22 -19.16
N ALA A 273 14.27 13.61 -17.98
CA ALA A 273 14.74 14.77 -17.23
C ALA A 273 15.16 14.31 -15.82
N PRO A 274 16.43 13.92 -15.60
CA PRO A 274 16.83 13.21 -14.40
C PRO A 274 16.70 14.05 -13.12
N ASP A 275 16.97 15.35 -13.16
CA ASP A 275 16.83 16.23 -11.97
C ASP A 275 15.35 16.35 -11.55
N ALA A 276 14.45 16.50 -12.53
CA ALA A 276 13.02 16.55 -12.28
C ALA A 276 12.49 15.19 -11.80
N PHE A 277 12.99 14.08 -12.37
CA PHE A 277 12.64 12.73 -11.96
C PHE A 277 13.03 12.47 -10.50
N LEU A 278 14.27 12.83 -10.09
CA LEU A 278 14.74 12.67 -8.71
C LEU A 278 13.84 13.43 -7.74
N ALA A 279 13.59 14.71 -8.02
CA ALA A 279 12.78 15.54 -7.13
C ALA A 279 11.32 15.08 -7.07
N ASN A 280 10.74 14.61 -8.18
CA ASN A 280 9.41 13.99 -8.17
C ASN A 280 9.40 12.70 -7.35
N HIS A 281 10.41 11.83 -7.52
CA HIS A 281 10.53 10.58 -6.77
C HIS A 281 10.67 10.85 -5.26
N LEU A 282 11.50 11.80 -4.85
CA LEU A 282 11.66 12.19 -3.44
C LEU A 282 10.34 12.72 -2.86
N ALA A 283 9.61 13.56 -3.61
CA ALA A 283 8.28 14.02 -3.19
C ALA A 283 7.27 12.88 -3.07
N ALA A 284 7.32 11.90 -3.98
CA ALA A 284 6.47 10.72 -3.93
C ALA A 284 6.78 9.85 -2.70
N MET A 285 8.06 9.64 -2.39
CA MET A 285 8.49 8.92 -1.19
C MET A 285 8.16 9.68 0.11
N ALA A 286 8.22 11.01 0.12
CA ALA A 286 7.80 11.81 1.26
C ALA A 286 6.29 11.67 1.55
N MET A 287 5.46 11.50 0.51
CA MET A 287 4.05 11.18 0.67
C MET A 287 3.85 9.78 1.28
N ILE A 288 4.58 8.77 0.81
CA ILE A 288 4.56 7.44 1.42
C ILE A 288 4.94 7.52 2.90
N GLU A 289 6.02 8.22 3.23
CA GLU A 289 6.44 8.41 4.62
C GLU A 289 5.36 9.13 5.46
N SER A 290 4.61 10.06 4.87
CA SER A 290 3.47 10.71 5.53
C SER A 290 2.31 9.74 5.81
N LEU A 291 2.08 8.76 4.93
CA LEU A 291 1.10 7.69 5.16
C LEU A 291 1.61 6.69 6.22
N GLU A 292 2.88 6.28 6.15
CA GLU A 292 3.49 5.36 7.12
C GLU A 292 3.43 5.91 8.56
N ARG A 293 3.62 7.23 8.74
CA ARG A 293 3.51 7.89 10.05
C ARG A 293 2.11 7.82 10.67
N GLN A 294 1.09 7.55 9.88
CA GLN A 294 -0.27 7.45 10.38
C GLN A 294 -0.64 6.01 10.78
N MET A 295 0.21 5.03 10.51
CA MET A 295 -0.09 3.63 10.86
C MET A 295 -0.15 3.45 12.38
N PRO A 296 -1.18 2.78 12.91
CA PRO A 296 -1.37 2.65 14.36
C PRO A 296 -0.38 1.66 15.00
N ASN A 297 0.04 0.63 14.26
CA ASN A 297 0.92 -0.43 14.76
C ASN A 297 1.91 -0.92 13.68
N VAL A 298 2.91 -1.70 14.12
CA VAL A 298 3.97 -2.24 13.26
C VAL A 298 3.43 -3.27 12.25
N GLU A 299 2.39 -4.01 12.62
CA GLU A 299 1.81 -5.03 11.76
C GLU A 299 1.07 -4.42 10.57
N ALA A 300 0.26 -3.40 10.80
CA ALA A 300 -0.40 -2.63 9.75
C ALA A 300 0.64 -1.97 8.84
N LEU A 301 1.73 -1.42 9.40
CA LEU A 301 2.84 -0.90 8.59
C LEU A 301 3.46 -1.97 7.69
N ARG A 302 3.64 -3.20 8.20
CA ARG A 302 4.14 -4.31 7.40
C ARG A 302 3.17 -4.67 6.28
N ARG A 303 1.87 -4.78 6.56
CA ARG A 303 0.83 -5.05 5.54
C ARG A 303 0.80 -3.97 4.47
N PHE A 304 0.87 -2.70 4.85
CA PHE A 304 0.93 -1.57 3.92
C PHE A 304 2.14 -1.66 2.98
N ARG A 305 3.32 -2.02 3.50
CA ARG A 305 4.54 -2.20 2.68
C ARG A 305 4.47 -3.43 1.77
N ASP A 306 3.85 -4.50 2.23
CA ASP A 306 3.66 -5.75 1.48
C ASP A 306 2.46 -5.68 0.51
N SER A 307 1.69 -4.59 0.53
CA SER A 307 0.49 -4.40 -0.29
C SER A 307 0.77 -4.33 -1.80
N ASP A 308 -0.19 -4.78 -2.60
CA ASP A 308 -0.11 -4.68 -4.06
C ASP A 308 -0.09 -3.22 -4.54
N ALA A 309 -0.77 -2.31 -3.82
CA ALA A 309 -0.76 -0.88 -4.08
C ALA A 309 0.65 -0.29 -3.96
N MET A 310 1.39 -0.65 -2.90
CA MET A 310 2.80 -0.26 -2.74
C MET A 310 3.67 -0.85 -3.86
N SER A 311 3.48 -2.13 -4.18
CA SER A 311 4.26 -2.79 -5.24
C SER A 311 4.05 -2.12 -6.61
N THR A 312 2.81 -1.75 -6.93
CA THR A 312 2.44 -1.09 -8.17
C THR A 312 2.99 0.33 -8.22
N PHE A 313 2.90 1.07 -7.12
CA PHE A 313 3.47 2.41 -6.99
C PHE A 313 5.00 2.40 -7.25
N LEU A 314 5.74 1.48 -6.63
CA LEU A 314 7.19 1.39 -6.81
C LEU A 314 7.58 1.00 -8.24
N LYS A 315 6.85 0.07 -8.88
CA LYS A 315 7.11 -0.39 -10.26
C LYS A 315 6.99 0.72 -11.31
N ARG A 316 6.25 1.80 -11.03
CA ARG A 316 6.13 2.95 -11.95
C ARG A 316 7.43 3.72 -12.10
N TRP A 317 8.30 3.68 -11.09
CA TRP A 317 9.56 4.40 -11.08
C TRP A 317 10.65 3.56 -11.74
N ASN A 318 11.03 3.93 -12.97
CA ASN A 318 12.12 3.25 -13.66
C ASN A 318 13.50 3.72 -13.15
N LEU A 319 13.86 3.25 -11.95
CA LEU A 319 15.12 3.59 -11.29
C LEU A 319 16.35 3.11 -12.09
N ASN A 320 16.18 2.04 -12.88
CA ASN A 320 17.23 1.52 -13.76
C ASN A 320 17.55 2.51 -14.88
N ALA A 321 16.53 3.05 -15.54
CA ALA A 321 16.71 4.04 -16.61
C ALA A 321 17.26 5.37 -16.06
N TYR A 322 16.79 5.80 -14.88
CA TYR A 322 17.36 6.96 -14.18
C TYR A 322 18.87 6.77 -13.93
N TYR A 323 19.25 5.65 -13.32
CA TYR A 323 20.65 5.35 -13.06
C TYR A 323 21.47 5.28 -14.36
N ALA A 324 20.94 4.69 -15.43
CA ALA A 324 21.65 4.62 -16.71
C ALA A 324 21.98 6.01 -17.28
N LEU A 325 21.06 6.97 -17.19
CA LEU A 325 21.30 8.34 -17.63
C LEU A 325 22.35 9.06 -16.76
N ARG A 326 22.28 8.88 -15.43
CA ARG A 326 23.29 9.43 -14.51
C ARG A 326 24.66 8.79 -14.73
N PHE A 327 24.71 7.48 -14.91
CA PHE A 327 25.92 6.74 -15.26
C PHE A 327 26.55 7.30 -16.53
N GLN A 328 25.79 7.44 -17.62
CA GLN A 328 26.30 7.98 -18.88
C GLN A 328 26.83 9.41 -18.73
N SER A 329 26.14 10.26 -17.96
CA SER A 329 26.59 11.64 -17.73
C SER A 329 27.87 11.72 -16.90
N ILE A 330 28.01 10.87 -15.87
CA ILE A 330 29.18 10.87 -14.98
C ILE A 330 30.36 10.18 -15.65
N ALA A 331 30.18 8.92 -16.07
CA ALA A 331 31.23 8.14 -16.71
C ALA A 331 31.67 8.78 -18.03
N GLY A 332 30.73 9.33 -18.82
CA GLY A 332 31.06 10.06 -20.05
C GLY A 332 31.97 11.26 -19.81
N ALA A 333 31.71 12.05 -18.76
CA ALA A 333 32.55 13.20 -18.40
C ALA A 333 33.96 12.77 -17.94
N VAL A 334 34.06 11.67 -17.20
CA VAL A 334 35.34 11.10 -16.76
C VAL A 334 36.15 10.58 -17.96
N GLU A 335 35.51 9.83 -18.86
CA GLU A 335 36.15 9.28 -20.07
C GLU A 335 36.57 10.36 -21.08
N GLU A 336 35.75 11.39 -21.26
CA GLU A 336 36.07 12.54 -22.10
C GLU A 336 37.30 13.27 -21.56
N ALA A 337 37.36 13.51 -20.25
CA ALA A 337 38.52 14.14 -19.63
C ALA A 337 39.79 13.29 -19.77
N ALA A 338 39.67 11.96 -19.62
CA ALA A 338 40.77 11.02 -19.79
C ALA A 338 41.26 10.91 -21.25
N SER A 339 40.37 11.08 -22.24
CA SER A 339 40.68 10.93 -23.67
C SER A 339 41.13 12.23 -24.34
N ALA A 340 40.54 13.37 -23.96
CA ALA A 340 40.84 14.69 -24.54
C ALA A 340 42.17 15.27 -24.04
N THR A 341 42.64 14.78 -22.91
CA THR A 341 43.84 15.26 -22.23
C THR A 341 45.01 14.33 -22.56
N GLY A 342 46.02 14.81 -23.30
CA GLY A 342 47.32 14.13 -23.31
C GLY A 342 47.81 13.89 -21.87
N PRO A 343 48.66 12.88 -21.60
CA PRO A 343 48.84 12.26 -20.28
C PRO A 343 49.20 13.18 -19.09
N LEU A 344 49.41 14.48 -19.30
CA LEU A 344 49.82 15.45 -18.29
C LEU A 344 49.17 16.85 -18.44
N ALA A 345 48.01 17.03 -19.08
CA ALA A 345 47.45 18.38 -19.13
C ALA A 345 47.07 18.86 -17.72
N LEU A 346 47.63 20.02 -17.37
CA LEU A 346 47.40 20.69 -16.10
C LEU A 346 45.92 21.06 -15.97
N ALA A 347 45.38 20.87 -14.76
CA ALA A 347 44.04 21.31 -14.46
C ALA A 347 43.95 22.84 -14.55
N VAL A 348 42.83 23.35 -15.07
CA VAL A 348 42.59 24.81 -15.13
C VAL A 348 42.53 25.35 -13.70
N ARG A 349 43.40 26.32 -13.37
CA ARG A 349 43.45 26.95 -12.04
C ARG A 349 42.07 27.52 -11.68
N GLY A 350 41.52 27.06 -10.56
CA GLY A 350 40.23 27.52 -10.01
C GLY A 350 39.08 26.51 -10.14
N ASN A 351 39.15 25.53 -11.06
CA ASN A 351 38.08 24.54 -11.29
C ASN A 351 38.49 23.11 -10.87
N ALA A 352 39.63 22.97 -10.20
CA ALA A 352 40.32 21.69 -10.03
C ALA A 352 40.31 21.15 -8.60
N GLY A 353 39.63 21.79 -7.64
CA GLY A 353 39.61 21.30 -6.24
C GLY A 353 40.98 21.08 -5.57
N GLY A 354 42.07 21.65 -6.14
CA GLY A 354 43.45 21.41 -5.69
C GLY A 354 44.24 20.35 -6.47
N PHE A 355 43.64 19.68 -7.46
CA PHE A 355 44.33 18.69 -8.29
C PHE A 355 45.21 19.33 -9.38
N ALA A 356 46.39 18.76 -9.61
CA ALA A 356 47.36 19.26 -10.58
C ALA A 356 46.97 18.92 -12.03
N THR A 357 46.33 17.77 -12.28
CA THR A 357 45.97 17.28 -13.62
C THR A 357 44.48 17.34 -13.85
N ALA A 358 44.05 17.69 -15.07
CA ALA A 358 42.64 17.73 -15.43
C ALA A 358 41.96 16.36 -15.27
N VAL A 359 42.69 15.27 -15.53
CA VAL A 359 42.20 13.89 -15.35
C VAL A 359 41.87 13.59 -13.90
N ALA A 360 42.78 13.86 -12.96
CA ALA A 360 42.52 13.67 -11.53
C ALA A 360 41.34 14.52 -11.03
N ALA A 361 41.24 15.78 -11.48
CA ALA A 361 40.12 16.65 -11.14
C ALA A 361 38.77 16.08 -11.63
N ALA A 362 38.72 15.55 -12.85
CA ALA A 362 37.50 14.97 -13.42
C ALA A 362 37.09 13.66 -12.74
N HIS A 363 38.05 12.81 -12.34
CA HIS A 363 37.74 11.60 -11.57
C HIS A 363 37.20 11.93 -10.18
N TRP A 364 37.78 12.93 -9.51
CA TRP A 364 37.29 13.39 -8.21
C TRP A 364 35.88 13.98 -8.30
N ASP A 365 35.63 14.89 -9.25
CA ASP A 365 34.31 15.46 -9.52
C ASP A 365 33.29 14.36 -9.90
N GLY A 366 33.71 13.33 -10.64
CA GLY A 366 32.87 12.16 -10.92
C GLY A 366 32.47 11.39 -9.66
N VAL A 367 33.40 11.17 -8.73
CA VAL A 367 33.11 10.56 -7.42
C VAL A 367 32.17 11.45 -6.62
N GLU A 368 32.46 12.75 -6.49
CA GLU A 368 31.63 13.69 -5.73
C GLU A 368 30.19 13.74 -6.27
N ARG A 369 30.02 13.74 -7.59
CA ARG A 369 28.70 13.68 -8.24
C ARG A 369 27.92 12.41 -7.97
N CYS A 370 28.58 11.27 -7.74
CA CYS A 370 27.88 10.02 -7.38
C CYS A 370 27.13 10.14 -6.04
N TRP A 371 27.61 11.00 -5.15
CA TRP A 371 27.11 11.17 -3.78
C TRP A 371 26.46 12.53 -3.51
N SER A 372 26.36 13.38 -4.53
CA SER A 372 25.65 14.66 -4.46
C SER A 372 24.16 14.44 -4.23
N GLU A 373 23.53 15.27 -3.40
CA GLU A 373 22.08 15.23 -3.14
C GLU A 373 21.22 15.40 -4.41
N GLU A 374 21.77 16.02 -5.45
CA GLU A 374 21.09 16.24 -6.74
C GLU A 374 21.10 15.00 -7.66
N VAL A 375 21.86 13.96 -7.31
CA VAL A 375 22.11 12.78 -8.14
C VAL A 375 21.90 11.48 -7.37
N PHE A 376 22.28 11.46 -6.10
CA PHE A 376 22.23 10.27 -5.28
C PHE A 376 20.79 9.89 -4.96
N LEU A 377 20.46 8.63 -5.24
CA LEU A 377 19.19 8.03 -4.86
C LEU A 377 19.48 6.82 -3.96
N PRO A 378 18.96 6.78 -2.71
CA PRO A 378 19.24 5.69 -1.77
C PRO A 378 18.90 4.29 -2.31
N LEU A 379 17.82 4.17 -3.10
CA LEU A 379 17.40 2.90 -3.72
C LEU A 379 18.37 2.39 -4.81
N CYS A 380 19.31 3.21 -5.26
CA CYS A 380 20.36 2.86 -6.22
C CYS A 380 21.76 2.92 -5.59
N ALA A 381 21.86 2.90 -4.25
CA ALA A 381 23.13 3.07 -3.54
C ALA A 381 24.17 1.99 -3.91
N ASP A 382 23.73 0.75 -4.13
CA ASP A 382 24.55 -0.35 -4.63
C ASP A 382 25.23 -0.01 -5.97
N LYS A 383 24.47 0.58 -6.90
CA LYS A 383 24.96 0.96 -8.22
C LYS A 383 25.89 2.16 -8.18
N PHE A 384 25.56 3.19 -7.40
CA PHE A 384 26.43 4.36 -7.21
C PHE A 384 27.74 4.00 -6.50
N THR A 385 27.70 3.05 -5.56
CA THR A 385 28.89 2.49 -4.93
C THR A 385 29.77 1.79 -5.96
N LYS A 386 29.17 0.94 -6.81
CA LYS A 386 29.89 0.29 -7.91
C LYS A 386 30.50 1.30 -8.87
N LEU A 387 29.76 2.33 -9.29
CA LEU A 387 30.26 3.39 -10.16
C LEU A 387 31.45 4.12 -9.53
N THR A 388 31.39 4.40 -8.24
CA THR A 388 32.50 5.01 -7.49
C THR A 388 33.75 4.14 -7.59
N CYS A 389 33.63 2.83 -7.37
CA CYS A 389 34.74 1.89 -7.52
C CYS A 389 35.27 1.83 -8.97
N ASP A 390 34.38 1.83 -9.96
CA ASP A 390 34.75 1.80 -11.38
C ASP A 390 35.53 3.06 -11.77
N ILE A 391 35.12 4.25 -11.30
CA ILE A 391 35.85 5.51 -11.51
C ILE A 391 37.25 5.44 -10.88
N LEU A 392 37.37 4.94 -9.65
CA LEU A 392 38.67 4.81 -8.99
C LEU A 392 39.59 3.81 -9.69
N ASN A 393 39.05 2.67 -10.14
CA ASN A 393 39.79 1.68 -10.92
C ASN A 393 40.27 2.25 -12.26
N ARG A 394 39.44 3.10 -12.90
CA ARG A 394 39.81 3.78 -14.14
C ARG A 394 40.97 4.76 -13.90
N TYR A 395 40.94 5.48 -12.79
CA TYR A 395 42.01 6.38 -12.39
C TYR A 395 43.32 5.64 -12.12
N ASP A 396 43.27 4.51 -11.41
CA ASP A 396 44.44 3.65 -11.15
C ASP A 396 45.05 3.14 -12.45
N ALA A 397 44.23 2.64 -13.37
CA ALA A 397 44.69 2.20 -14.69
C ALA A 397 45.37 3.35 -15.47
N TRP A 398 44.83 4.56 -15.40
CA TRP A 398 45.45 5.75 -16.01
C TRP A 398 46.81 6.09 -15.38
N LEU A 399 46.92 6.03 -14.04
CA LEU A 399 48.18 6.23 -13.33
C LEU A 399 49.25 5.21 -13.73
N ILE A 400 48.88 3.92 -13.78
CA ILE A 400 49.79 2.84 -14.19
C ILE A 400 50.26 3.04 -15.63
N GLN A 401 49.36 3.46 -16.54
CA GLN A 401 49.72 3.77 -17.92
C GLN A 401 50.70 4.94 -18.00
N GLY A 402 50.47 6.02 -17.25
CA GLY A 402 51.39 7.16 -17.17
C GLY A 402 52.78 6.77 -16.66
N LEU A 403 52.83 6.01 -15.56
CA LEU A 403 54.08 5.53 -14.94
C LEU A 403 54.87 4.59 -15.86
N ASN A 404 54.18 3.77 -16.65
CA ASN A 404 54.84 2.83 -17.57
C ASN A 404 55.28 3.51 -18.88
N GLY A 405 54.56 4.54 -19.35
CA GLY A 405 54.97 5.34 -20.50
C GLY A 405 56.29 6.10 -20.26
N GLU A 406 56.55 6.52 -19.03
CA GLU A 406 57.80 7.19 -18.63
C GLU A 406 59.01 6.24 -18.65
N LYS A 407 58.81 4.92 -18.52
CA LYS A 407 59.90 3.92 -18.57
C LYS A 407 60.39 3.58 -19.98
N THR A 408 59.70 4.03 -21.03
CA THR A 408 60.01 3.66 -22.43
C THR A 408 60.79 4.72 -23.23
N GLU A 409 61.12 5.87 -22.66
CA GLU A 409 62.13 6.77 -23.26
C GLU A 409 63.51 6.52 -22.62
N PRO A 410 64.43 5.80 -23.30
CA PRO A 410 65.84 5.92 -22.96
C PRO A 410 66.32 7.32 -23.40
N PRO A 411 67.25 7.96 -22.65
CA PRO A 411 67.96 9.10 -23.15
C PRO A 411 68.88 8.61 -24.27
N ASP A 412 68.48 8.78 -25.53
CA ASP A 412 69.43 8.80 -26.64
C ASP A 412 70.29 10.07 -26.49
N ALA A 413 71.29 9.94 -25.63
CA ALA A 413 72.47 10.77 -25.63
C ALA A 413 73.39 10.27 -26.75
N SER A 414 73.50 11.04 -27.83
CA SER A 414 74.76 11.39 -28.55
C SER A 414 74.43 12.14 -29.85
#